data_AF-A0AA47FF91-F1
#
_entry.id   AF-A0AA47FF91-F1
#
_cell.length_a   1.000
_cell.length_b   1.000
_cell.length_c   1.000
_cell.angle_alpha   90.00
_cell.angle_beta   90.00
_cell.angle_gamma   90.00
#
_symmetry.space_group_name_H-M   'P 1'
#
loop_
_entity.id
_entity.type
_entity.pdbx_description
1 polymer ?
#
loop_
_entity_poly.entity_id
_entity_poly.type
_entity_poly.pdbx_seq_one_letter_code
_entity_poly.pdbx_strand_id
1 'polypeptide(L)'
;MSKEFDYVAFAKNFEATNGRPPTADELDNAKWEHFGIRWHTPEESQAELERINASYKPTLGEYLKDALSFLGRGFFKALLFILMSPLYLTMLFFNLIKSAIGVFVIWFVSKFMFGFIIGIITDIKYGSDLESNPFPTPFREIIDFILGKDFFLNAVPNFFPHPVLDAWIIGIVIVLLALIATFSKVEEYK
;
A
#
# COMPACT_ATOMS: atom_id res chain seq x y z
N MET A 1 45.46 10.10 8.48
CA MET A 1 46.13 10.91 9.52
C MET A 1 45.05 11.55 10.38
N SER A 2 44.75 10.98 11.54
CA SER A 2 43.87 11.59 12.54
C SER A 2 44.60 12.77 13.16
N LYS A 3 44.38 13.98 12.64
CA LYS A 3 44.83 15.18 13.33
C LYS A 3 43.94 15.32 14.55
N GLU A 4 44.43 14.94 15.73
CA GLU A 4 43.76 15.22 16.99
C GLU A 4 43.45 16.72 17.09
N PHE A 5 42.28 17.05 17.65
CA PHE A 5 41.89 18.44 17.85
C PHE A 5 42.72 19.05 18.98
N ASP A 6 43.51 20.07 18.66
CA ASP A 6 44.34 20.78 19.64
C ASP A 6 43.51 21.85 20.36
N TYR A 7 42.95 21.47 21.51
CA TYR A 7 42.15 22.35 22.36
C TYR A 7 42.90 23.59 22.83
N VAL A 8 44.22 23.48 23.05
CA VAL A 8 45.03 24.57 23.62
C VAL A 8 45.33 25.61 22.54
N ALA A 9 45.69 25.16 21.33
CA ALA A 9 45.89 26.04 20.20
C ALA A 9 44.59 26.76 19.80
N PHE A 10 43.46 26.04 19.79
CA PHE A 10 42.16 26.63 19.52
C PHE A 10 41.78 27.69 20.57
N ALA A 11 41.87 27.36 21.85
CA ALA A 11 41.49 28.29 22.93
C ALA A 11 42.34 29.57 22.92
N LYS A 12 43.66 29.46 22.66
CA LYS A 12 44.56 30.60 22.57
C LYS A 12 44.24 31.50 21.37
N ASN A 13 43.92 30.92 20.21
CA ASN A 13 43.52 31.67 19.03
C ASN A 13 42.15 32.35 19.22
N PHE A 14 41.22 31.64 19.86
CA PHE A 14 39.90 32.18 20.18
C PHE A 14 40.00 33.36 21.14
N GLU A 15 40.82 33.27 22.18
CA GLU A 15 41.06 34.36 23.13
C GLU A 15 41.77 35.56 22.48
N ALA A 16 42.76 35.31 21.62
CA ALA A 16 43.43 36.37 20.85
C ALA A 16 42.48 37.11 19.89
N THR A 17 41.44 36.43 19.40
CA THR A 17 40.48 37.00 18.45
C THR A 17 39.30 37.68 19.16
N ASN A 18 38.78 37.07 20.23
CA ASN A 18 37.54 37.48 20.88
C ASN A 18 37.74 38.14 22.25
N GLY A 19 38.98 38.23 22.75
CA GLY A 19 39.31 38.86 24.03
C GLY A 19 38.78 38.13 25.27
N ARG A 20 38.29 36.90 25.11
CA ARG A 20 37.76 36.04 26.18
C ARG A 20 38.08 34.57 25.91
N PRO A 21 38.17 33.72 26.94
CA PRO A 21 38.26 32.28 26.73
C PRO A 21 36.99 31.74 26.05
N PRO A 22 37.10 30.66 25.25
CA PRO A 22 35.95 29.99 24.65
C PRO A 22 35.07 29.35 25.74
N THR A 23 33.77 29.34 25.51
CA THR A 23 32.82 28.58 26.34
C THR A 23 32.87 27.09 26.02
N ALA A 24 32.34 26.25 26.91
CA ALA A 24 32.34 24.79 26.72
C ALA A 24 31.63 24.36 25.44
N ASP A 25 30.53 25.04 25.09
CA ASP A 25 29.74 24.75 23.88
C ASP A 25 30.49 25.16 22.60
N GLU A 26 31.20 26.29 22.62
CA GLU A 26 32.04 26.74 21.50
C GLU A 26 33.23 25.80 21.27
N LEU A 27 33.79 25.25 22.35
CA LEU A 27 34.90 24.30 22.29
C LEU A 27 34.45 22.92 21.78
N ASP A 28 33.28 22.45 22.21
CA ASP A 28 32.72 21.17 21.75
C ASP A 28 32.31 21.27 20.26
N ASN A 29 31.65 22.36 19.85
CA ASN A 29 31.28 22.56 18.45
C ASN A 29 32.52 22.62 17.53
N ALA A 30 33.56 23.36 17.92
CA ALA A 30 34.80 23.44 17.15
C ALA A 30 35.53 22.09 17.01
N LYS A 31 35.48 21.25 18.06
CA LYS A 31 35.99 19.89 18.02
C LYS A 31 35.24 19.05 16.99
N TRP A 32 33.91 19.07 17.00
CA TRP A 32 33.11 18.28 16.07
C TRP A 32 33.23 18.77 14.63
N GLU A 33 33.29 20.09 14.40
CA GLU A 33 33.56 20.66 13.08
C GLU A 33 34.94 20.24 12.53
N HIS A 34 35.97 20.14 13.37
CA HIS A 34 37.30 19.65 12.98
C HIS A 34 37.27 18.19 12.49
N PHE A 35 36.30 17.39 12.96
CA PHE A 35 36.06 16.02 12.48
C PHE A 35 35.02 15.95 11.34
N GLY A 36 34.55 17.08 10.83
CA GLY A 36 33.57 17.15 9.73
C GLY A 36 32.14 16.83 10.15
N ILE A 37 31.84 16.83 11.46
CA ILE A 37 30.51 16.58 12.00
C ILE A 37 29.92 17.93 12.43
N ARG A 38 28.93 18.42 11.67
CA ARG A 38 28.11 19.56 12.10
C ARG A 38 26.89 19.05 12.85
N TRP A 39 26.78 19.43 14.11
CA TRP A 39 25.56 19.22 14.88
C TRP A 39 24.61 20.38 14.59
N HIS A 40 23.52 20.08 13.89
CA HIS A 40 22.39 21.01 13.83
C HIS A 40 21.69 21.00 15.19
N THR A 41 21.38 22.18 15.70
CA THR A 41 20.52 22.26 16.89
C THR A 41 19.15 21.64 16.56
N PRO A 42 18.39 21.19 17.58
CA PRO A 42 17.04 20.65 17.35
C PRO A 42 16.16 21.64 16.57
N GLU A 43 16.35 22.93 16.79
CA GLU A 43 15.63 24.03 16.13
C GLU A 43 16.04 24.18 14.66
N GLU A 44 17.33 24.14 14.34
CA GLU A 44 17.82 24.17 12.96
C GLU A 44 17.39 22.93 12.16
N SER A 45 17.43 21.77 12.80
CA SER A 45 16.96 20.51 12.19
C SER A 45 15.46 20.57 11.89
N GLN A 46 14.66 21.15 12.79
CA GLN A 46 13.23 21.34 12.58
C GLN A 46 12.95 22.35 11.46
N ALA A 47 13.67 23.47 11.41
CA ALA A 47 13.52 24.47 10.36
C ALA A 47 13.89 23.91 8.97
N GLU A 48 14.93 23.08 8.87
CA GLU A 48 15.26 22.39 7.62
C GLU A 48 14.23 21.33 7.24
N LEU A 49 13.72 20.55 8.20
CA LEU A 49 12.64 19.59 7.97
C LEU A 49 11.35 20.27 7.51
N GLU A 50 10.97 21.40 8.10
CA GLU A 50 9.83 22.21 7.69
C GLU A 50 10.02 22.78 6.27
N ARG A 51 11.24 23.22 5.94
CA ARG A 51 11.57 23.69 4.58
C ARG A 51 11.51 22.56 3.55
N ILE A 52 11.99 21.37 3.89
CA ILE A 52 11.94 20.18 3.04
C ILE A 52 10.49 19.72 2.87
N ASN A 53 9.71 19.66 3.95
CA ASN A 53 8.30 19.25 3.94
C ASN A 53 7.41 20.26 3.19
N ALA A 54 7.72 21.55 3.27
CA ALA A 54 7.03 22.58 2.49
C ALA A 54 7.30 22.48 0.97
N SER A 55 8.46 21.96 0.58
CA SER A 55 8.83 21.76 -0.83
C SER A 55 8.49 20.37 -1.37
N TYR A 56 8.23 19.40 -0.49
CA TYR A 56 7.99 18.01 -0.86
C TYR A 56 6.49 17.76 -1.07
N LYS A 57 6.12 17.48 -2.32
CA LYS A 57 4.79 16.93 -2.64
C LYS A 57 4.93 15.43 -2.85
N PRO A 58 4.57 14.59 -1.86
CA PRO A 58 4.59 13.16 -2.04
C PRO A 58 3.69 12.73 -3.18
N THR A 59 4.20 11.86 -4.04
CA THR A 59 3.44 11.28 -5.14
C THR A 59 2.57 10.13 -4.66
N LEU A 60 1.47 9.82 -5.38
CA LEU A 60 0.59 8.69 -5.05
C LEU A 60 1.35 7.35 -4.92
N GLY A 61 2.42 7.18 -5.70
CA GLY A 61 3.28 6.00 -5.62
C GLY A 61 4.08 5.89 -4.32
N GLU A 62 4.51 7.02 -3.74
CA GLU A 62 5.21 7.05 -2.46
C GLU A 62 4.23 6.80 -1.30
N TYR A 63 3.01 7.35 -1.36
CA TYR A 63 1.95 7.00 -0.42
C TYR A 63 1.58 5.51 -0.47
N LEU A 64 1.43 4.95 -1.67
CA LEU A 64 1.17 3.53 -1.84
C LEU A 64 2.32 2.68 -1.32
N LYS A 65 3.56 3.06 -1.62
CA LYS A 65 4.76 2.34 -1.18
C LYS A 65 4.91 2.38 0.33
N ASP A 66 4.65 3.51 0.97
CA ASP A 66 4.68 3.62 2.42
C ASP A 66 3.53 2.85 3.08
N ALA A 67 2.31 2.91 2.52
CA ALA A 67 1.19 2.10 2.97
C ALA A 67 1.49 0.60 2.83
N LEU A 68 2.09 0.16 1.72
CA LEU A 68 2.48 -1.24 1.48
C LEU A 68 3.66 -1.67 2.36
N SER A 69 4.63 -0.79 2.57
CA SER A 69 5.79 -0.98 3.45
C SER A 69 5.35 -1.15 4.90
N PHE A 70 4.41 -0.32 5.34
CA PHE A 70 3.75 -0.41 6.64
C PHE A 70 2.95 -1.73 6.77
N LEU A 71 2.18 -2.09 5.75
CA LEU A 71 1.50 -3.39 5.63
C LEU A 71 2.47 -4.58 5.52
N GLY A 72 3.76 -4.38 5.25
CA GLY A 72 4.71 -5.47 5.07
C GLY A 72 5.45 -5.83 6.36
N ARG A 73 5.97 -4.84 7.08
CA ARG A 73 6.93 -5.11 8.17
C ARG A 73 6.27 -5.41 9.51
N GLY A 74 5.16 -4.76 9.84
CA GLY A 74 4.42 -4.98 11.09
C GLY A 74 3.32 -6.03 10.97
N PHE A 75 2.56 -5.98 9.87
CA PHE A 75 1.43 -6.85 9.60
C PHE A 75 1.82 -8.32 9.52
N PHE A 76 2.90 -8.72 8.81
CA PHE A 76 3.27 -10.13 8.69
C PHE A 76 3.77 -10.74 10.02
N LYS A 77 4.45 -9.94 10.85
CA LYS A 77 4.86 -10.35 12.21
C LYS A 77 3.65 -10.49 13.13
N ALA A 78 2.73 -9.53 13.11
CA ALA A 78 1.49 -9.58 13.87
C ALA A 78 0.59 -10.73 13.39
N LEU A 79 0.48 -10.93 12.07
CA LEU A 79 -0.23 -12.01 11.41
C LEU A 79 0.30 -13.37 11.84
N LEU A 80 1.62 -13.58 11.81
CA LEU A 80 2.24 -14.82 12.29
C LEU A 80 1.98 -15.07 13.78
N PHE A 81 2.09 -14.04 14.62
CA PHE A 81 1.85 -14.14 16.06
C PHE A 81 0.38 -14.45 16.39
N ILE A 82 -0.53 -13.88 15.62
CA ILE A 82 -1.99 -14.04 15.76
C ILE A 82 -2.45 -15.38 15.21
N LEU A 83 -1.90 -15.83 14.08
CA LEU A 83 -2.17 -17.15 13.49
C LEU A 83 -1.69 -18.29 14.39
N MET A 84 -0.67 -18.03 15.24
CA MET A 84 -0.24 -18.93 16.30
C MET A 84 -1.17 -18.97 17.52
N SER A 85 -2.07 -17.99 17.69
CA SER A 85 -3.03 -17.99 18.79
C SER A 85 -4.30 -18.78 18.39
N PRO A 86 -4.80 -19.69 19.25
CA PRO A 86 -6.01 -20.47 18.96
C PRO A 86 -7.26 -19.61 18.72
N LEU A 87 -7.42 -18.51 19.46
CA LEU A 87 -8.60 -17.65 19.37
C LEU A 87 -8.68 -16.94 18.02
N TYR A 88 -7.58 -16.31 17.59
CA TYR A 88 -7.56 -15.62 16.30
C TYR A 88 -7.64 -16.56 15.11
N LEU A 89 -7.12 -17.78 15.20
CA LEU A 89 -7.28 -18.77 14.13
C LEU A 89 -8.76 -19.13 13.94
N THR A 90 -9.53 -19.27 15.02
CA THR A 90 -10.97 -19.52 14.92
C THR A 90 -11.74 -18.32 14.36
N MET A 91 -11.40 -17.09 14.77
CA MET A 91 -11.98 -15.88 14.19
C MET A 91 -11.66 -15.74 12.69
N LEU A 92 -10.41 -15.99 12.31
CA LEU A 92 -9.97 -15.98 10.93
C LEU A 92 -10.73 -17.03 10.10
N PHE A 93 -10.91 -18.23 10.64
CA PHE A 93 -11.65 -19.29 9.96
C PHE A 93 -13.12 -18.92 9.69
N PHE A 94 -13.83 -18.39 10.69
CA PHE A 94 -15.21 -17.93 10.50
C PHE A 94 -15.32 -16.73 9.55
N ASN A 95 -14.36 -15.81 9.61
CA ASN A 95 -14.29 -14.68 8.69
C ASN A 95 -13.94 -15.12 7.27
N LEU A 96 -13.13 -16.18 7.11
CA LEU A 96 -12.83 -16.80 5.82
C LEU A 96 -14.08 -17.40 5.18
N ILE A 97 -14.90 -18.13 5.95
CA ILE A 97 -16.18 -18.68 5.46
C ILE A 97 -17.12 -17.54 5.05
N LYS A 98 -17.29 -16.53 5.90
CA LYS A 98 -18.17 -15.38 5.60
C LYS A 98 -17.70 -14.61 4.37
N SER A 99 -16.39 -14.39 4.26
CA SER A 99 -15.79 -13.73 3.11
C SER A 99 -15.95 -14.57 1.84
N ALA A 100 -15.76 -15.89 1.92
CA ALA A 100 -15.98 -16.79 0.79
C ALA A 100 -17.41 -16.68 0.26
N ILE A 101 -18.41 -16.81 1.14
CA ILE A 101 -19.83 -16.66 0.76
C ILE A 101 -20.07 -15.27 0.14
N GLY A 102 -19.60 -14.20 0.78
CA GLY A 102 -19.79 -12.83 0.28
C GLY A 102 -19.16 -12.60 -1.09
N VAL A 103 -17.92 -13.03 -1.29
CA VAL A 103 -17.20 -12.89 -2.56
C VAL A 103 -17.88 -13.70 -3.66
N PHE A 104 -18.31 -14.94 -3.38
CA PHE A 104 -19.05 -15.71 -4.37
C PHE A 104 -20.37 -15.03 -4.75
N VAL A 105 -21.16 -14.58 -3.77
CA VAL A 105 -22.42 -13.86 -4.06
C VAL A 105 -22.15 -12.63 -4.93
N ILE A 106 -21.18 -11.80 -4.58
CA ILE A 106 -20.81 -10.60 -5.35
C ILE A 106 -20.35 -11.00 -6.76
N TRP A 107 -19.56 -12.06 -6.91
CA TRP A 107 -19.06 -12.54 -8.19
C TRP A 107 -20.19 -12.96 -9.14
N PHE A 108 -21.11 -13.80 -8.66
CA PHE A 108 -22.25 -14.26 -9.44
C PHE A 108 -23.21 -13.12 -9.78
N VAL A 109 -23.57 -12.30 -8.80
CA VAL A 109 -24.52 -11.17 -8.99
C VAL A 109 -23.92 -10.13 -9.93
N SER A 110 -22.66 -9.75 -9.76
CA SER A 110 -22.00 -8.76 -10.62
C SER A 110 -21.93 -9.23 -12.07
N LYS A 111 -21.59 -10.50 -12.33
CA LYS A 111 -21.57 -11.05 -13.69
C LYS A 111 -22.96 -11.12 -14.30
N PHE A 112 -23.97 -11.50 -13.53
CA PHE A 112 -25.35 -11.52 -14.01
C PHE A 112 -25.83 -10.12 -14.38
N MET A 113 -25.63 -9.13 -13.51
CA MET A 113 -26.00 -7.74 -13.78
C MET A 113 -25.25 -7.14 -14.96
N PHE A 114 -23.94 -7.43 -15.07
CA PHE A 114 -23.15 -6.98 -16.21
C PHE A 114 -23.63 -7.62 -17.51
N GLY A 115 -23.88 -8.93 -17.52
CA GLY A 115 -24.47 -9.64 -18.65
C GLY A 115 -25.82 -9.07 -19.06
N PHE A 116 -26.69 -8.74 -18.11
CA PHE A 116 -27.99 -8.12 -18.38
C PHE A 116 -27.86 -6.75 -19.04
N ILE A 117 -26.96 -5.89 -18.54
CA ILE A 117 -26.71 -4.56 -19.12
C ILE A 117 -26.17 -4.68 -20.54
N ILE A 118 -25.17 -5.55 -20.75
CA ILE A 118 -24.60 -5.78 -22.07
C ILE A 118 -25.66 -6.34 -23.02
N GLY A 119 -26.48 -7.29 -22.58
CA GLY A 119 -27.60 -7.83 -23.36
C GLY A 119 -28.57 -6.76 -23.85
N ILE A 120 -28.97 -5.83 -22.98
CA ILE A 120 -29.84 -4.70 -23.36
C ILE A 120 -29.18 -3.80 -24.41
N ILE A 121 -27.92 -3.42 -24.19
CA ILE A 121 -27.18 -2.58 -25.14
C ILE A 121 -27.09 -3.26 -26.50
N THR A 122 -26.85 -4.56 -26.48
CA THR A 122 -26.69 -5.37 -27.66
C THR A 122 -28.00 -5.47 -28.45
N ASP A 123 -29.11 -5.76 -27.79
CA ASP A 123 -30.43 -5.82 -28.41
C ASP A 123 -30.80 -4.48 -29.09
N ILE A 124 -30.55 -3.35 -28.42
CA ILE A 124 -30.85 -2.01 -28.95
C ILE A 124 -29.98 -1.64 -30.16
N LYS A 125 -28.70 -2.03 -30.18
CA LYS A 125 -27.72 -1.55 -31.17
C LYS A 125 -27.48 -2.52 -32.32
N TYR A 126 -27.54 -3.81 -32.06
CA TYR A 126 -27.11 -4.87 -32.97
C TYR A 126 -28.19 -5.93 -33.23
N GLY A 127 -29.28 -5.92 -32.46
CA GLY A 127 -30.36 -6.91 -32.54
C GLY A 127 -30.10 -8.16 -31.68
N SER A 128 -31.01 -9.11 -31.76
CA SER A 128 -31.12 -10.26 -30.85
C SER A 128 -30.44 -11.55 -31.35
N ASP A 129 -30.23 -11.70 -32.66
CA ASP A 129 -29.65 -12.92 -33.26
C ASP A 129 -28.17 -12.73 -33.58
N LEU A 130 -27.31 -13.00 -32.60
CA LEU A 130 -25.87 -12.80 -32.71
C LEU A 130 -25.10 -14.10 -32.54
N GLU A 131 -24.33 -14.46 -33.57
CA GLU A 131 -23.44 -15.64 -33.54
C GLU A 131 -22.11 -15.35 -32.82
N SER A 132 -21.76 -14.07 -32.63
CA SER A 132 -20.54 -13.66 -31.94
C SER A 132 -20.66 -12.28 -31.34
N ASN A 133 -19.70 -11.90 -30.48
CA ASN A 133 -19.64 -10.59 -29.87
C ASN A 133 -19.56 -9.46 -30.93
N PRO A 134 -20.57 -8.58 -31.03
CA PRO A 134 -20.67 -7.54 -32.07
C PRO A 134 -19.91 -6.25 -31.70
N PHE A 135 -19.37 -6.14 -30.49
CA PHE A 135 -18.69 -4.93 -30.04
C PHE A 135 -17.35 -4.73 -30.77
N PRO A 136 -16.94 -3.47 -31.02
CA PRO A 136 -15.61 -3.18 -31.54
C PRO A 136 -14.52 -3.41 -30.49
N THR A 137 -13.30 -3.69 -30.93
CA THR A 137 -12.10 -3.70 -30.08
C THR A 137 -11.85 -2.28 -29.52
N PRO A 138 -11.54 -2.10 -28.22
CA PRO A 138 -11.16 -3.11 -27.21
C PRO A 138 -12.32 -3.70 -26.39
N PHE A 139 -13.54 -3.16 -26.51
CA PHE A 139 -14.68 -3.60 -25.69
C PHE A 139 -15.02 -5.07 -25.89
N ARG A 140 -14.85 -5.58 -27.13
CA ARG A 140 -14.99 -7.00 -27.44
C ARG A 140 -14.19 -7.90 -26.48
N GLU A 141 -12.90 -7.60 -26.34
CA GLU A 141 -11.96 -8.39 -25.55
C GLU A 141 -12.31 -8.35 -24.06
N ILE A 142 -12.70 -7.17 -23.56
CA ILE A 142 -13.11 -6.99 -22.16
C ILE A 142 -14.38 -7.81 -21.87
N ILE A 143 -15.37 -7.74 -22.76
CA ILE A 143 -16.63 -8.46 -22.60
C ILE A 143 -16.40 -9.98 -22.67
N ASP A 144 -15.62 -10.45 -23.66
CA ASP A 144 -15.31 -11.87 -23.80
C ASP A 144 -14.51 -12.40 -22.60
N PHE A 145 -13.59 -11.60 -22.06
CA PHE A 145 -12.81 -11.94 -20.86
C PHE A 145 -13.71 -12.06 -19.61
N ILE A 146 -14.70 -11.18 -19.47
CA ILE A 146 -15.57 -11.12 -18.28
C ILE A 146 -16.73 -12.11 -18.37
N LEU A 147 -17.41 -12.23 -19.52
CA LEU A 147 -18.63 -13.03 -19.67
C LEU A 147 -18.41 -14.35 -20.42
N GLY A 148 -17.24 -14.54 -21.03
CA GLY A 148 -16.94 -15.66 -21.90
C GLY A 148 -17.27 -15.37 -23.37
N LYS A 149 -16.53 -16.01 -24.28
CA LYS A 149 -16.68 -15.84 -25.73
C LYS A 149 -18.05 -16.27 -26.26
N ASP A 150 -18.65 -17.26 -25.61
CA ASP A 150 -19.93 -17.86 -26.03
C ASP A 150 -21.15 -17.16 -25.39
N PHE A 151 -20.96 -16.03 -24.70
CA PHE A 151 -22.03 -15.31 -24.02
C PHE A 151 -23.15 -14.90 -24.97
N PHE A 152 -22.81 -14.35 -26.15
CA PHE A 152 -23.80 -13.87 -27.12
C PHE A 152 -24.54 -15.01 -27.83
N LEU A 153 -23.94 -16.20 -27.92
CA LEU A 153 -24.55 -17.38 -28.53
C LEU A 153 -25.55 -18.07 -27.58
N ASN A 154 -25.22 -18.13 -26.28
CA ASN A 154 -26.03 -18.84 -25.29
C ASN A 154 -26.92 -17.93 -24.43
N ALA A 155 -26.71 -16.61 -24.49
CA ALA A 155 -27.33 -15.61 -23.61
C ALA A 155 -27.15 -15.87 -22.10
N VAL A 156 -26.16 -16.70 -21.73
CA VAL A 156 -25.85 -17.07 -20.33
C VAL A 156 -24.41 -16.65 -20.02
N PRO A 157 -24.19 -15.82 -18.99
CA PRO A 157 -22.84 -15.48 -18.53
C PRO A 157 -22.07 -16.73 -18.12
N ASN A 158 -20.86 -16.91 -18.67
CA ASN A 158 -19.93 -17.85 -18.09
C ASN A 158 -19.39 -17.24 -16.79
N PHE A 159 -19.67 -17.90 -15.66
CA PHE A 159 -19.19 -17.43 -14.35
C PHE A 159 -17.70 -17.67 -14.14
N PHE A 160 -17.09 -18.58 -14.90
CA PHE A 160 -15.67 -18.92 -14.82
C PHE A 160 -15.08 -19.05 -16.23
N PRO A 161 -14.99 -17.94 -17.00
CA PRO A 161 -14.42 -17.95 -18.35
C PRO A 161 -12.93 -18.34 -18.34
N HIS A 162 -12.22 -18.10 -17.24
CA HIS A 162 -10.83 -18.46 -17.03
C HIS A 162 -10.67 -19.19 -15.70
N PRO A 163 -11.07 -20.48 -15.59
CA PRO A 163 -11.25 -21.17 -14.31
C PRO A 163 -10.06 -21.07 -13.35
N VAL A 164 -8.83 -21.16 -13.88
CA VAL A 164 -7.61 -21.06 -13.07
C VAL A 164 -7.38 -19.63 -12.59
N LEU A 165 -7.48 -18.63 -13.47
CA LEU A 165 -7.26 -17.23 -13.11
C LEU A 165 -8.36 -16.72 -12.17
N ASP A 166 -9.62 -17.06 -12.46
CA ASP A 166 -10.78 -16.70 -11.66
C ASP A 166 -10.66 -17.27 -10.24
N ALA A 167 -10.26 -18.54 -10.10
CA ALA A 167 -10.03 -19.17 -8.80
C ALA A 167 -8.92 -18.46 -8.01
N TRP A 168 -7.82 -18.06 -8.66
CA TRP A 168 -6.75 -17.31 -8.02
C TRP A 168 -7.22 -15.93 -7.55
N ILE A 169 -7.92 -15.17 -8.40
CA ILE A 169 -8.44 -13.84 -8.07
C ILE A 169 -9.40 -13.93 -6.90
N ILE A 170 -10.39 -14.83 -6.98
CA ILE A 170 -11.39 -15.04 -5.93
C ILE A 170 -10.71 -15.48 -4.63
N GLY A 171 -9.78 -16.44 -4.69
CA GLY A 171 -9.07 -16.95 -3.51
C GLY A 171 -8.26 -15.85 -2.81
N ILE A 172 -7.51 -15.04 -3.56
CA ILE A 172 -6.73 -13.93 -3.00
C ILE A 172 -7.66 -12.90 -2.33
N VAL A 173 -8.76 -12.51 -3.00
CA VAL A 173 -9.71 -11.53 -2.46
C VAL A 173 -10.37 -12.06 -1.17
N ILE A 174 -10.75 -13.34 -1.13
CA ILE A 174 -11.32 -13.97 0.07
C ILE A 174 -10.33 -13.91 1.23
N VAL A 175 -9.06 -14.28 1.00
CA VAL A 175 -8.03 -14.25 2.05
C VAL A 175 -7.81 -12.81 2.53
N LEU A 176 -7.69 -11.83 1.62
CA LEU A 176 -7.49 -10.43 1.99
C LEU A 176 -8.65 -9.88 2.83
N LEU A 177 -9.89 -10.11 2.41
CA LEU A 177 -11.08 -9.67 3.14
C LEU A 177 -11.21 -10.36 4.50
N ALA A 178 -10.90 -11.66 4.58
CA ALA A 178 -10.89 -12.40 5.83
C ALA A 178 -9.84 -11.86 6.81
N LEU A 179 -8.66 -11.50 6.33
CA LEU A 179 -7.61 -10.87 7.12
C LEU A 179 -8.07 -9.50 7.62
N ILE A 180 -8.55 -8.63 6.73
CA ILE A 180 -9.03 -7.28 7.09
C ILE A 180 -10.13 -7.35 8.15
N ALA A 181 -11.14 -8.22 7.95
CA ALA A 181 -12.24 -8.38 8.89
C ALA A 181 -11.79 -8.92 10.26
N THR A 182 -10.72 -9.73 10.27
CA THR A 182 -10.15 -10.28 11.51
C THR A 182 -9.37 -9.21 12.26
N PHE A 183 -8.55 -8.41 11.60
CA PHE A 183 -7.73 -7.38 12.26
C PHE A 183 -8.50 -6.10 12.62
N SER A 184 -9.50 -5.72 11.83
CA SER A 184 -10.34 -4.53 12.11
C SER A 184 -11.10 -4.65 13.44
N LYS A 185 -11.45 -5.87 13.88
CA LYS A 185 -12.12 -6.09 15.17
C LYS A 185 -11.20 -6.08 16.38
N VAL A 186 -9.88 -6.18 16.18
CA VAL A 186 -8.92 -6.24 17.29
C VAL A 186 -8.62 -4.84 17.84
N GLU A 187 -8.79 -3.80 17.03
CA GLU A 187 -8.59 -2.41 17.45
C GLU A 187 -9.72 -1.86 18.32
N GLU A 188 -10.95 -2.41 18.25
CA GLU A 188 -12.09 -1.94 19.06
C GLU A 188 -12.01 -2.32 20.55
N TYR A 189 -11.07 -3.18 20.95
CA TYR A 189 -10.89 -3.63 22.34
C TYR A 189 -9.68 -2.97 23.05
N LYS A 190 -9.16 -1.87 22.52
CA LYS A 190 -8.18 -1.00 23.20
C LYS A 190 -8.84 0.31 23.61
#